data_AF-A0AA87WFL9-F1
#
_entry.id   AF-A0AA87WFL9-F1
#
_cell.length_a   1.000
_cell.length_b   1.000
_cell.length_c   1.000
_cell.angle_alpha   90.00
_cell.angle_beta   90.00
_cell.angle_gamma   90.00
#
_symmetry.space_group_name_H-M   'P 1'
#
loop_
_entity.id
_entity.type
_entity.pdbx_description
1 polymer ?
#
loop_
_entity_poly.entity_id
_entity_poly.type
_entity_poly.pdbx_seq_one_letter_code
_entity_poly.pdbx_strand_id
1 'polypeptide(L)' 'MVASGQTQASADVPSFASVARKPDFSAERLAFFLLDPHPKMPNFPLSRTEAADLAAYIGSLRQ' A
#
# COMPACT_ATOMS: atom_id res chain seq x y z
N MET A 1 -12.47 5.75 -6.87
CA MET A 1 -12.58 5.24 -8.26
C MET A 1 -11.19 5.17 -8.85
N VAL A 2 -10.86 4.09 -9.54
CA VAL A 2 -9.63 3.98 -10.34
C VAL A 2 -9.82 4.83 -11.60
N ALA A 3 -8.84 5.66 -11.97
CA ALA A 3 -8.92 6.46 -13.20
C ALA A 3 -9.07 5.51 -14.41
N SER A 4 -9.88 5.88 -15.39
CA SER A 4 -10.29 5.01 -16.51
C SER A 4 -9.13 4.45 -17.37
N GLY A 5 -7.91 4.97 -17.19
CA GLY A 5 -6.68 4.48 -17.83
C GLY A 5 -5.79 3.58 -16.97
N GLN A 6 -6.04 3.45 -15.66
CA GLN A 6 -5.30 2.54 -14.78
C GLN A 6 -5.97 1.15 -14.82
N THR A 7 -5.83 0.49 -15.97
CA THR A 7 -6.46 -0.81 -16.26
C THR A 7 -5.62 -2.00 -15.82
N GLN A 8 -4.33 -1.76 -15.50
CA GLN A 8 -3.39 -2.78 -15.04
C GLN A 8 -2.44 -2.18 -13.99
N ALA A 9 -2.14 -2.96 -12.95
CA ALA A 9 -0.97 -2.70 -12.12
C ALA A 9 0.28 -2.87 -12.98
N SER A 10 1.30 -2.01 -12.81
CA SER A 10 2.58 -2.21 -13.48
C SER A 10 3.11 -3.60 -13.13
N ALA A 11 3.32 -4.47 -14.14
CA ALA A 11 3.72 -5.85 -13.92
C ALA A 11 5.05 -5.99 -13.15
N ASP A 12 5.85 -4.92 -13.12
CA ASP A 12 7.13 -4.82 -12.41
C ASP A 12 7.00 -4.45 -10.92
N VAL A 13 5.80 -4.19 -10.39
CA VAL A 13 5.61 -3.90 -8.96
C VAL A 13 5.15 -5.14 -8.17
N PRO A 14 5.65 -5.34 -6.94
CA PRO A 14 5.20 -6.45 -6.11
C PRO A 14 3.69 -6.42 -5.85
N SER A 15 3.06 -7.58 -5.84
CA SER A 15 1.69 -7.71 -5.33
C SER A 15 1.64 -7.42 -3.82
N PHE A 16 0.50 -6.98 -3.29
CA PHE A 16 0.33 -6.80 -1.85
C PHE A 16 0.56 -8.09 -1.05
N ALA A 17 0.16 -9.25 -1.57
CA ALA A 17 0.44 -10.54 -0.94
C ALA A 17 1.97 -10.82 -0.89
N SER A 18 2.70 -10.47 -1.95
CA SER A 18 4.17 -10.57 -1.96
C SER A 18 4.81 -9.63 -0.95
N VAL A 19 4.27 -8.41 -0.77
CA VAL A 19 4.73 -7.47 0.28
C VAL A 19 4.45 -8.03 1.68
N ALA A 20 3.27 -8.59 1.92
CA ALA A 20 2.86 -9.16 3.21
C ALA A 20 3.71 -10.38 3.63
N ARG A 21 4.24 -11.13 2.67
CA ARG A 21 5.11 -12.29 2.89
C ARG A 21 6.58 -11.92 3.18
N LYS A 22 6.96 -10.65 3.05
CA LYS A 22 8.34 -10.24 3.36
C LYS A 22 8.64 -10.54 4.84
N PRO A 23 9.81 -11.11 5.17
CA PRO A 23 10.15 -11.50 6.55
C PRO A 23 10.21 -10.29 7.50
N ASP A 24 10.46 -9.10 6.97
CA ASP A 24 10.55 -7.83 7.69
C ASP A 24 9.25 -6.99 7.62
N PHE A 25 8.15 -7.56 7.12
CA PHE A 25 6.86 -6.87 7.03
C PHE A 25 6.35 -6.42 8.42
N SER A 26 5.90 -5.17 8.50
CA SER A 26 5.17 -4.62 9.65
C SER A 26 4.06 -3.71 9.12
N ALA A 27 2.84 -3.95 9.59
CA ALA A 27 1.69 -3.14 9.24
C ALA A 27 1.86 -1.69 9.73
N GLU A 28 2.44 -1.51 10.92
CA GLU A 28 2.72 -0.19 11.49
C GLU A 28 3.68 0.59 10.61
N ARG A 29 4.81 -0.02 10.21
CA ARG A 29 5.78 0.63 9.31
C ARG A 29 5.17 0.98 7.96
N LEU A 30 4.33 0.10 7.42
CA LEU A 30 3.64 0.35 6.16
C LEU A 30 2.65 1.50 6.30
N ALA A 31 1.88 1.58 7.39
CA ALA A 31 0.96 2.69 7.64
C ALA A 31 1.70 4.03 7.71
N PHE A 32 2.86 4.09 8.39
CA PHE A 32 3.70 5.29 8.40
C PHE A 32 4.20 5.67 7.01
N PHE A 33 4.64 4.69 6.22
CA PHE A 33 5.11 4.91 4.85
C PHE A 33 4.00 5.50 3.96
N LEU A 34 2.76 5.04 4.11
CA LEU A 34 1.61 5.54 3.34
C LEU A 34 1.23 7.00 3.67
N LEU A 35 1.65 7.52 4.82
CA LEU A 35 1.41 8.90 5.22
C LEU A 35 2.49 9.87 4.71
N ASP A 36 3.61 9.36 4.21
CA ASP A 36 4.71 10.17 3.70
C ASP A 36 4.43 10.59 2.23
N PRO A 37 4.40 11.90 1.91
CA PRO A 37 4.15 12.34 0.54
C PRO A 37 5.26 11.86 -0.39
N HIS A 38 4.92 10.95 -1.32
CA HIS A 38 5.90 10.42 -2.25
C HIS A 38 6.09 11.35 -3.47
N PRO A 39 7.33 11.82 -3.78
CA PRO A 39 7.59 12.73 -4.91
C PRO A 39 7.16 12.25 -6.31
N LYS A 40 6.85 10.95 -6.49
CA LYS A 40 6.41 10.39 -7.78
C LYS A 40 4.89 10.13 -7.87
N MET A 41 4.14 10.26 -6.77
CA MET A 41 2.69 10.05 -6.76
C MET A 41 1.93 11.36 -6.66
N PRO A 42 0.78 11.51 -7.36
CA PRO A 42 -0.16 12.58 -7.04
C PRO A 42 -0.51 12.49 -5.56
N ASN A 43 -0.60 13.63 -4.88
CA ASN A 43 -0.84 13.64 -3.44
C ASN A 43 -2.21 13.00 -3.14
N PHE A 44 -2.19 11.84 -2.47
CA PHE A 44 -3.37 11.18 -1.93
C PHE A 44 -3.34 11.33 -0.41
N PRO A 45 -3.98 12.37 0.16
CA PRO A 45 -3.96 12.58 1.59
C PRO A 45 -4.80 11.48 2.28
N LEU A 46 -4.14 10.44 2.77
CA LEU A 46 -4.74 9.45 3.65
C LEU A 46 -4.80 10.01 5.08
N SER A 47 -5.90 9.77 5.76
CA SER A 47 -5.93 9.87 7.22
C SER A 47 -5.13 8.74 7.85
N ARG A 48 -4.74 8.90 9.12
CA ARG A 48 -4.05 7.84 9.88
C ARG A 48 -4.87 6.55 9.95
N THR A 49 -6.20 6.67 10.05
CA THR A 49 -7.10 5.53 10.10
C THR A 49 -7.11 4.79 8.77
N GLU A 50 -7.25 5.51 7.65
CA GLU A 50 -7.21 4.87 6.32
C GLU A 50 -5.87 4.19 6.04
N ALA A 51 -4.75 4.81 6.43
CA ALA A 51 -3.43 4.19 6.30
C ALA A 51 -3.30 2.92 7.16
N ALA A 52 -3.84 2.93 8.38
CA ALA A 52 -3.87 1.76 9.25
C ALA A 52 -4.75 0.63 8.69
N ASP A 53 -5.93 0.95 8.16
CA ASP A 53 -6.85 -0.02 7.56
C ASP A 53 -6.23 -0.68 6.33
N LEU A 54 -5.57 0.10 5.46
CA LEU A 54 -4.85 -0.43 4.30
C LEU A 54 -3.69 -1.34 4.71
N ALA A 55 -2.91 -0.95 5.72
CA ALA A 55 -1.81 -1.76 6.20
C ALA A 55 -2.28 -3.06 6.85
N ALA A 56 -3.38 -3.02 7.61
CA ALA A 56 -4.00 -4.20 8.20
C ALA A 56 -4.53 -5.15 7.13
N TYR A 57 -5.20 -4.62 6.10
CA TYR A 57 -5.65 -5.42 4.95
C TYR A 57 -4.46 -6.11 4.26
N ILE A 58 -3.39 -5.36 3.94
CA ILE A 58 -2.20 -5.96 3.31
C ILE A 58 -1.60 -7.04 4.22
N GLY A 59 -1.48 -6.79 5.52
CA GLY A 59 -0.99 -7.78 6.48
C GLY A 59 -1.82 -9.06 6.53
N SER A 60 -3.15 -8.96 6.36
CA SER A 60 -4.05 -10.13 6.33
C SER A 60 -3.83 -11.05 5.12
N LEU A 61 -3.11 -10.60 4.09
CA LEU A 61 -2.79 -11.40 2.90
C LEU A 61 -1.58 -12.34 3.11
N ARG A 62 -0.98 -12.35 4.31
CA ARG A 62 0.11 -13.24 4.67
C ARG A 62 -0.42 -14.67 4.84
N GLN A 63 -0.41 -15.42 3.74
CA GLN A 63 -0.73 -16.84 3.67
C GLN A 63 0.50 -17.61 3.18
#